data_AF-A0A2J6QK12-F1
#
_entry.id   AF-A0A2J6QK12-F1
#
_cell.length_a   1.000
_cell.length_b   1.000
_cell.length_c   1.000
_cell.angle_alpha   90.00
_cell.angle_beta   90.00
_cell.angle_gamma   90.00
#
_symmetry.space_group_name_H-M   'P 1'
#
loop_
_entity.id
_entity.type
_entity.pdbx_description
1 polymer ?
#
loop_
_entity_poly.entity_id
_entity_poly.type
_entity_poly.pdbx_seq_one_letter_code
_entity_poly.pdbx_strand_id
1 'polypeptide(L)'
;MCWHRRVIFSCNHFKWGGEVRPCAVQKLYIAGEWSESCETMNSHPLHSLTVQTMCKKCEQQRAKLEGTISRTRLLMKELNESLTKLKQ
;
A
#
# COMPACT_ATOMS: atom_id res chain seq x y z
N MET A 1 -8.70 8.87 20.91
CA MET A 1 -8.26 8.16 19.70
C MET A 1 -9.16 6.95 19.48
N CYS A 2 -9.80 6.86 18.33
CA CYS A 2 -10.66 5.72 17.98
C CYS A 2 -9.82 4.50 17.61
N TRP A 3 -10.32 3.31 17.91
CA TRP A 3 -9.66 2.07 17.54
C TRP A 3 -10.20 1.57 16.22
N HIS A 4 -9.32 1.37 15.24
CA HIS A 4 -9.63 0.89 13.91
C HIS A 4 -8.89 -0.40 13.63
N ARG A 5 -9.45 -1.22 12.73
CA ARG A 5 -8.71 -2.34 12.16
C ARG A 5 -7.58 -1.80 11.29
N ARG A 6 -6.43 -2.47 11.33
CA ARG A 6 -5.29 -2.15 10.46
C ARG A 6 -5.00 -3.36 9.59
N VAL A 7 -4.94 -3.17 8.28
CA VAL A 7 -4.51 -4.23 7.35
C VAL A 7 -3.08 -3.92 6.93
N ILE A 8 -2.16 -4.85 7.18
CA ILE A 8 -0.73 -4.74 6.85
C ILE A 8 -0.46 -5.65 5.66
N PHE A 9 -0.01 -5.07 4.55
CA PHE A 9 0.33 -5.80 3.33
C PHE A 9 1.74 -6.38 3.43
N SER A 10 2.05 -7.39 2.61
CA SER A 10 3.39 -8.00 2.57
C SER A 10 4.50 -7.02 2.18
N CYS A 11 4.15 -5.92 1.52
CA CYS A 11 5.05 -4.80 1.22
C CYS A 11 5.22 -3.79 2.38
N ASN A 12 4.84 -4.14 3.61
CA ASN A 12 4.87 -3.31 4.83
C ASN A 12 4.07 -1.99 4.80
N HIS A 13 3.27 -1.78 3.76
CA HIS A 13 2.27 -0.72 3.75
C HIS A 13 1.05 -1.15 4.56
N PHE A 14 0.29 -0.17 5.06
CA PHE A 14 -0.94 -0.45 5.77
C PHE A 14 -2.12 0.35 5.21
N LYS A 15 -3.32 -0.14 5.48
CA LYS A 15 -4.59 0.56 5.26
C LYS A 15 -5.45 0.46 6.51
N TRP A 16 -6.17 1.53 6.80
CA TRP A 16 -7.19 1.54 7.83
C TRP A 16 -8.45 0.81 7.34
N GLY A 17 -8.96 -0.10 8.17
CA GLY A 17 -10.24 -0.75 8.01
C GLY A 17 -11.32 -0.05 8.84
N GLY A 18 -12.42 -0.78 9.08
CA GLY A 18 -13.53 -0.27 9.88
C GLY A 18 -13.15 0.07 11.32
N GLU A 19 -13.91 0.98 11.92
CA GLU A 19 -13.83 1.28 13.34
C GLU A 19 -14.22 0.03 14.15
N VAL A 20 -13.40 -0.30 15.15
CA VAL A 20 -13.64 -1.37 16.12
C VAL A 20 -14.27 -0.81 17.38
N ARG A 21 -13.80 0.35 17.84
CA ARG A 21 -14.31 0.98 19.06
C ARG A 21 -14.17 2.51 19.00
N PRO A 22 -15.27 3.26 19.18
CA PRO A 22 -15.21 4.70 19.29
C PRO A 22 -14.59 5.12 20.63
N CYS A 23 -13.83 6.22 20.61
CA CYS A 23 -13.34 6.85 21.83
C CYS A 23 -14.43 7.70 22.52
N ALA A 24 -14.17 8.18 23.74
CA ALA A 24 -15.13 8.99 24.49
C ALA A 24 -15.60 10.22 23.70
N VAL A 25 -14.67 10.93 23.05
CA VAL A 25 -14.99 12.10 22.20
C VAL A 25 -15.92 11.72 21.05
N GLN A 26 -15.62 10.61 20.36
CA GLN A 26 -16.46 10.13 19.25
C GLN A 26 -17.86 9.74 19.74
N LYS A 27 -17.97 9.17 20.95
CA LYS A 27 -19.27 8.86 21.55
C LYS A 27 -20.09 10.11 21.88
N LEU A 28 -19.45 11.14 22.46
CA LEU A 28 -20.11 12.41 22.75
C LEU A 28 -20.55 13.13 21.48
N TYR A 29 -19.71 13.09 20.44
CA TYR A 29 -20.06 13.61 19.12
C TYR A 29 -21.29 12.89 18.52
N ILE A 30 -21.31 11.55 18.56
CA ILE A 30 -22.47 10.76 18.11
C ILE A 30 -23.72 11.06 18.95
N ALA A 31 -23.57 11.34 20.24
CA ALA A 31 -24.65 11.73 21.13
C ALA A 31 -25.13 13.18 20.94
N GLY A 32 -24.45 13.99 20.11
CA GLY A 32 -24.74 15.41 19.91
C GLY A 32 -24.29 16.32 21.05
N GLU A 33 -23.55 15.79 22.02
CA GLU A 33 -23.00 16.51 23.18
C GLU A 33 -21.65 17.18 22.87
N TRP A 34 -21.10 16.96 21.68
CA TRP A 34 -19.82 17.50 21.25
C TRP A 34 -19.85 17.91 19.78
N SER A 35 -19.15 19.00 19.43
CA SER A 35 -19.22 19.61 18.11
C SER A 35 -18.37 18.92 17.03
N GLU A 36 -17.29 18.24 17.43
CA GLU A 36 -16.28 17.71 16.50
C GLU A 36 -16.04 16.20 16.63
N SER A 37 -15.96 15.49 15.51
CA SER A 37 -15.60 14.06 15.51
C SER A 37 -14.12 13.85 15.85
N CYS A 38 -13.78 12.68 16.41
CA CYS A 38 -12.38 12.33 16.63
C CYS A 38 -11.71 11.93 15.31
N GLU A 39 -10.69 12.68 14.89
CA GLU A 39 -9.91 12.39 13.66
C GLU A 39 -8.76 11.41 13.89
N THR A 40 -8.40 11.14 15.15
CA THR A 40 -7.23 10.32 15.46
C THR A 40 -7.55 8.83 15.43
N MET A 41 -6.96 8.13 14.46
CA MET A 41 -7.07 6.68 14.30
C MET A 41 -5.89 5.94 14.95
N ASN A 42 -6.20 4.99 15.82
CA ASN A 42 -5.25 4.04 16.40
C ASN A 42 -5.60 2.61 16.00
N SER A 43 -4.61 1.72 15.98
CA SER A 43 -4.83 0.28 15.85
C SER A 43 -4.28 -0.45 17.05
N HIS A 44 -5.06 -1.38 17.59
CA HIS A 44 -4.54 -2.36 18.53
C HIS A 44 -3.89 -3.51 17.73
N PRO A 45 -2.76 -4.09 18.19
CA PRO A 45 -2.14 -5.23 17.52
C PRO A 45 -3.12 -6.40 17.30
N LEU A 46 -4.03 -6.66 18.26
CA LEU A 46 -5.08 -7.68 18.14
C LEU A 46 -6.06 -7.45 16.98
N HIS A 47 -6.23 -6.20 16.54
CA HIS A 47 -7.11 -5.83 15.42
C HIS A 47 -6.32 -5.50 14.15
N SER A 48 -5.04 -5.88 14.14
CA SER A 48 -4.19 -5.80 12.97
C SER A 48 -4.19 -7.13 12.23
N LEU A 49 -4.47 -7.10 10.93
CA LEU A 49 -4.46 -8.24 10.04
C LEU A 49 -3.31 -8.10 9.06
N THR A 50 -2.40 -9.07 9.04
CA THR A 50 -1.36 -9.15 8.02
C THR A 50 -1.85 -10.00 6.87
N VAL A 51 -1.75 -9.48 5.64
CA VAL A 51 -2.15 -10.17 4.41
C VAL A 51 -0.93 -10.44 3.53
N GLN A 52 -0.88 -11.61 2.91
CA GLN A 52 0.17 -12.04 1.99
C GLN A 52 0.00 -11.46 0.58
N THR A 53 -0.52 -10.25 0.47
CA THR A 53 -0.74 -9.54 -0.79
C THR A 53 -0.06 -8.18 -0.74
N MET A 54 0.37 -7.70 -1.90
CA MET A 54 0.94 -6.35 -2.01
C MET A 54 -0.17 -5.31 -2.08
N CYS A 55 0.11 -4.09 -1.65
CA CYS A 55 -0.82 -3.00 -1.85
C CYS A 55 -0.88 -2.62 -3.34
N LYS A 56 -2.03 -2.09 -3.79
CA LYS A 56 -2.24 -1.70 -5.21
C LYS A 56 -1.13 -0.80 -5.77
N LYS A 57 -0.63 0.13 -4.96
CA LYS A 57 0.46 1.04 -5.36
C LYS A 57 1.75 0.28 -5.67
N CYS A 58 2.17 -0.62 -4.78
CA CYS A 58 3.38 -1.39 -5.00
C CYS A 58 3.22 -2.43 -6.11
N GLU A 59 2.03 -2.99 -6.28
CA GLU A 59 1.73 -3.88 -7.40
C GLU A 59 1.87 -3.16 -8.76
N GLN A 60 1.30 -1.95 -8.87
CA GLN A 60 1.45 -1.11 -10.07
C GLN A 60 2.91 -0.73 -10.34
N GLN A 61 3.67 -0.38 -9.30
CA GLN A 61 5.09 -0.07 -9.43
C GLN A 61 5.91 -1.28 -9.90
N ARG A 62 5.63 -2.47 -9.35
CA ARG A 62 6.27 -3.72 -9.76
C ARG A 62 6.01 -4.01 -11.24
N ALA A 63 4.75 -3.94 -11.67
CA ALA A 63 4.38 -4.15 -13.07
C ALA A 63 5.08 -3.16 -14.01
N LYS A 64 5.17 -1.89 -13.62
CA LYS A 64 5.91 -0.88 -14.39
C LYS A 64 7.40 -1.21 -14.49
N LEU A 65 8.01 -1.60 -13.38
CA LEU A 65 9.43 -1.96 -13.32
C LEU A 65 9.74 -3.20 -14.18
N GLU A 66 8.92 -4.24 -14.09
CA GLU A 66 9.04 -5.45 -14.93
C GLU A 66 8.94 -5.13 -16.41
N GLY A 67 8.02 -4.23 -16.79
CA GLY A 67 7.91 -3.73 -18.16
C GLY A 67 9.16 -2.98 -18.62
N THR A 68 9.73 -2.12 -17.77
CA THR A 68 10.97 -1.41 -18.07
C THR A 68 12.14 -2.38 -18.24
N ILE A 69 12.34 -3.32 -17.31
CA ILE A 69 13.42 -4.31 -17.38
C ILE A 69 13.32 -5.14 -18.66
N SER A 70 12.11 -5.58 -19.02
CA SER A 70 11.88 -6.36 -20.23
C SER A 70 12.27 -5.57 -21.48
N ARG A 71 11.90 -4.29 -21.55
CA ARG A 71 12.27 -3.40 -22.66
C ARG A 71 13.78 -3.17 -22.73
N THR A 72 14.44 -2.94 -21.59
CA THR A 72 15.89 -2.76 -21.53
C THR A 72 16.64 -4.02 -22.00
N ARG A 73 16.17 -5.22 -21.62
CA ARG A 73 16.76 -6.48 -22.09
C ARG A 73 16.66 -6.65 -23.61
N LEU A 74 15.53 -6.29 -24.20
CA LEU A 74 15.35 -6.33 -25.66
C LEU A 74 16.32 -5.37 -26.37
N LEU A 75 16.41 -4.12 -25.89
CA LEU A 75 17.33 -3.13 -26.45
C LEU A 75 18.80 -3.57 -26.32
N MET A 76 19.19 -4.16 -25.19
CA MET A 76 20.54 -4.72 -25.02
C MET A 76 20.84 -5.84 -26.01
N LYS A 77 19.86 -6.71 -26.27
CA LYS A 77 20.00 -7.80 -27.24
C LYS A 77 20.17 -7.26 -28.66
N GLU A 78 19.32 -6.32 -29.07
CA GLU A 78 19.38 -5.68 -30.39
C GLU A 78 20.70 -4.92 -30.61
N LEU A 79 21.17 -4.20 -29.59
CA LEU A 79 22.47 -3.53 -29.63
C LEU A 79 23.61 -4.53 -29.82
N ASN A 80 23.58 -5.65 -29.09
CA ASN A 80 24.62 -6.68 -29.18
C ASN A 80 24.62 -7.39 -30.56
N GLU A 81 23.43 -7.66 -31.11
CA GLU A 81 23.28 -8.19 -32.48
C GLU A 81 23.80 -7.21 -33.55
N SER A 82 23.58 -5.91 -33.34
CA SER A 82 24.09 -4.87 -34.25
C SER A 82 25.61 -4.75 -34.18
N LEU A 83 26.19 -4.80 -32.98
CA LEU A 83 27.64 -4.76 -32.78
C LEU A 83 28.35 -5.99 -33.34
N THR A 84 27.73 -7.17 -33.25
CA THR A 84 28.30 -8.40 -33.83
C THR A 84 28.29 -8.36 -35.36
N LYS A 85 27.23 -7.84 -35.97
CA LYS A 85 27.15 -7.62 -37.43
C LYS A 85 28.17 -6.61 -37.96
N LEU A 86 28.50 -5.57 -37.19
CA LEU A 86 29.50 -4.56 -37.56
C LEU A 86 30.96 -5.03 -37.39
N LYS A 87 31.19 -6.12 -36.66
CA LYS A 87 32.52 -6.71 -36.43
C LYS A 87 32.87 -7.84 -37.41
N GLN A 88 31.93 -8.26 -38.28
CA GLN A 88 32.15 -9.17 -39.40
C GLN A 88 32.47 -8.38 -40.67
#